data_AF-A0A957VAL1-F1
#
_entry.id   AF-A0A957VAL1-F1
#
_cell.length_a   1.000
_cell.length_b   1.000
_cell.length_c   1.000
_cell.angle_alpha   90.00
_cell.angle_beta   90.00
_cell.angle_gamma   90.00
#
_symmetry.space_group_name_H-M   'P 1'
#
loop_
_entity.id
_entity.type
_entity.pdbx_description
1 polymer ?
#
loop_
_entity_poly.entity_id
_entity_poly.type
_entity_poly.pdbx_seq_one_letter_code
_entity_poly.pdbx_strand_id
1 'polypeptide(L)'
;KAYAPGYQIDRLPQTATPVDLQFANGLHLAGFEADSVASATDEFFHPPSGWVHLTLYWWASRPLGGEVKPFAHLVGPEGVWGVNLERAGDALQLYPPAQWPVDPTEPRLIRHDLDINLNPATPPGVYDLVMGVAGQETQHTLRQVEIRSDR
;
A
#
# COMPACT_ATOMS: atom_id res chain seq x y z
N LYS A 1 20.93 -7.74 -21.05
CA LYS A 1 19.89 -7.03 -20.26
C LYS A 1 19.51 -7.95 -19.12
N ALA A 2 19.87 -7.62 -17.88
CA ALA A 2 19.44 -8.40 -16.73
C ALA A 2 17.92 -8.32 -16.61
N TYR A 3 17.27 -9.43 -16.30
CA TYR A 3 15.84 -9.47 -16.01
C TYR A 3 15.60 -8.70 -14.71
N ALA A 4 15.03 -7.50 -14.80
CA ALA A 4 14.52 -6.80 -13.63
C ALA A 4 13.20 -7.50 -13.24
N PRO A 5 13.06 -7.99 -12.00
CA PRO A 5 11.78 -8.50 -11.53
C PRO A 5 10.72 -7.40 -11.66
N GLY A 6 9.47 -7.76 -11.97
CA GLY A 6 8.39 -6.79 -12.20
C GLY A 6 8.09 -5.85 -11.02
N TYR A 7 8.65 -6.12 -9.84
CA TYR A 7 8.56 -5.26 -8.66
C TYR A 7 9.66 -4.19 -8.56
N GLN A 8 10.73 -4.24 -9.37
CA GLN A 8 11.74 -3.18 -9.42
C GLN A 8 11.51 -2.29 -10.64
N ILE A 9 11.32 -0.99 -10.42
CA ILE A 9 11.08 -0.03 -11.52
C ILE A 9 12.02 1.17 -11.40
N ASP A 10 12.40 1.74 -12.55
CA ASP A 10 13.33 2.89 -12.60
C ASP A 10 12.66 4.22 -12.27
N ARG A 11 11.35 4.33 -12.54
CA ARG A 11 10.62 5.59 -12.45
C ARG A 11 9.20 5.34 -11.99
N LEU A 12 8.65 6.31 -11.26
CA LEU A 12 7.27 6.27 -10.81
C LEU A 12 6.34 6.27 -12.05
N PRO A 13 5.34 5.38 -12.12
CA PRO A 13 4.39 5.38 -13.23
C PRO A 13 3.62 6.69 -13.31
N GLN A 14 3.26 7.12 -14.53
CA GLN A 14 2.48 8.35 -14.73
C GLN A 14 1.06 8.27 -14.15
N THR A 15 0.55 7.05 -13.92
CA THR A 15 -0.74 6.78 -13.29
C THR A 15 -0.70 6.91 -11.77
N ALA A 16 0.49 6.88 -11.17
CA ALA A 16 0.66 6.99 -9.73
C ALA A 16 0.49 8.43 -9.24
N THR A 17 -0.11 8.57 -8.06
CA THR A 17 -0.13 9.81 -7.31
C THR A 17 1.23 9.97 -6.62
N PRO A 18 2.04 10.99 -6.97
CA PRO A 18 3.33 11.20 -6.33
C PRO A 18 3.14 11.71 -4.89
N VAL A 19 3.96 11.20 -3.98
CA VAL A 19 4.07 11.69 -2.60
C VAL A 19 5.53 11.68 -2.16
N ASP A 20 5.87 12.46 -1.14
CA ASP A 20 7.18 12.40 -0.47
C ASP A 20 6.94 12.15 1.03
N LEU A 21 6.70 10.88 1.36
CA LEU A 21 6.51 10.46 2.75
C LEU A 21 7.77 9.76 3.24
N GLN A 22 8.28 10.21 4.37
CA GLN A 22 9.56 9.77 4.92
C GLN A 22 9.33 9.16 6.30
N PHE A 23 9.89 7.98 6.51
CA PHE A 23 9.83 7.29 7.79
C PHE A 23 11.17 7.42 8.52
N ALA A 24 11.13 7.39 9.85
CA ALA A 24 12.30 7.65 10.67
C ALA A 24 13.43 6.62 10.45
N ASN A 25 13.14 5.43 9.93
CA ASN A 25 14.14 4.42 9.57
C ASN A 25 14.86 4.70 8.23
N GLY A 26 14.41 5.66 7.43
CA GLY A 26 14.95 5.97 6.10
C GLY A 26 14.23 5.26 4.95
N LEU A 27 13.05 4.67 5.21
CA LEU A 27 12.12 4.24 4.18
C LEU A 27 11.39 5.46 3.62
N HIS A 28 11.19 5.50 2.31
CA HIS A 28 10.46 6.55 1.63
C HIS A 28 9.38 5.98 0.73
N LEU A 29 8.17 6.56 0.79
CA LEU A 29 7.13 6.33 -0.21
C LEU A 29 7.23 7.46 -1.25
N ALA A 30 7.52 7.09 -2.50
CA ALA A 30 7.59 8.02 -3.63
C ALA A 30 6.24 8.26 -4.31
N GLY A 31 5.29 7.35 -4.13
CA GLY A 31 3.99 7.43 -4.77
C GLY A 31 3.13 6.22 -4.48
N PHE A 32 1.87 6.30 -4.89
CA PHE A 32 0.92 5.20 -4.78
C PHE A 32 -0.13 5.24 -5.89
N GLU A 33 -0.75 4.10 -6.14
CA GLU A 33 -1.99 3.96 -6.91
C GLU A 33 -3.02 3.28 -6.01
N ALA A 34 -4.25 3.79 -5.97
CA ALA A 34 -5.30 3.22 -5.16
C ALA A 34 -6.66 3.45 -5.79
N ASP A 35 -7.58 2.51 -5.58
CA ASP A 35 -8.97 2.72 -5.95
C ASP A 35 -9.54 3.92 -5.19
N SER A 36 -10.33 4.74 -5.88
CA SER A 36 -11.07 5.85 -5.26
C SER A 36 -12.52 5.48 -4.94
N VAL A 37 -12.99 4.35 -5.45
CA VAL A 37 -14.35 3.85 -5.29
C VAL A 37 -14.26 2.34 -5.12
N ALA A 38 -15.00 1.78 -4.16
CA ALA A 38 -15.15 0.35 -3.98
C ALA A 38 -16.56 -0.01 -3.49
N SER A 39 -16.88 -1.29 -3.52
CA SER A 39 -18.07 -1.88 -2.88
C SER A 39 -17.64 -2.66 -1.63
N ALA A 40 -18.47 -2.68 -0.59
CA ALA A 40 -18.18 -3.45 0.62
C ALA A 40 -18.24 -4.97 0.39
N THR A 41 -18.98 -5.39 -0.63
CA THR A 41 -19.24 -6.78 -0.98
C THR A 41 -18.84 -7.08 -2.42
N ASP A 42 -18.52 -8.35 -2.68
CA ASP A 42 -18.27 -8.89 -4.02
C ASP A 42 -19.11 -10.17 -4.16
N GLU A 43 -19.88 -10.28 -5.24
CA GLU A 43 -20.78 -11.41 -5.49
C GLU A 43 -20.05 -12.65 -6.06
N PHE A 44 -18.82 -12.49 -6.54
CA PHE A 44 -18.11 -13.54 -7.27
C PHE A 44 -17.19 -14.41 -6.39
N PHE A 45 -16.75 -13.91 -5.23
CA PHE A 45 -15.80 -14.60 -4.36
C PHE A 45 -16.35 -14.73 -2.92
N HIS A 46 -16.08 -15.88 -2.26
CA HIS A 46 -16.48 -16.13 -0.88
C HIS A 46 -15.31 -15.91 0.10
N PRO A 47 -15.50 -15.23 1.25
CA PRO A 47 -16.70 -14.50 1.69
C PRO A 47 -16.99 -13.28 0.79
N PRO A 48 -18.23 -12.75 0.76
CA PRO A 48 -18.62 -11.66 -0.13
C PRO A 48 -18.06 -10.34 0.40
N SER A 49 -16.73 -10.23 0.46
CA SER A 49 -16.02 -9.01 0.79
C SER A 49 -15.54 -8.37 -0.48
N GLY A 50 -15.75 -7.06 -0.60
CA GLY A 50 -15.08 -6.25 -1.59
C GLY A 50 -13.66 -5.90 -1.16
N TRP A 51 -12.95 -5.24 -2.08
CA TRP A 51 -11.53 -4.97 -1.96
C TRP A 51 -11.23 -3.54 -2.37
N VAL A 52 -10.21 -2.96 -1.72
CA VAL A 52 -9.52 -1.77 -2.24
C VAL A 52 -8.12 -2.20 -2.63
N HIS A 53 -7.77 -2.01 -3.89
CA HIS A 53 -6.42 -2.26 -4.39
C HIS A 53 -5.53 -1.07 -4.10
N LEU A 54 -4.32 -1.34 -3.62
CA LEU A 54 -3.31 -0.33 -3.30
C LEU A 54 -1.94 -0.80 -3.79
N THR A 55 -1.32 -0.03 -4.70
CA THR A 55 0.08 -0.21 -5.07
C THR A 55 0.91 0.90 -4.46
N LEU A 56 1.97 0.53 -3.75
CA LEU A 56 2.92 1.44 -3.10
C LEU A 56 4.27 1.40 -3.81
N TYR A 57 4.91 2.56 -3.97
CA TYR A 57 6.22 2.69 -4.62
C TYR A 57 7.26 3.19 -3.63
N TRP A 58 8.12 2.28 -3.19
CA TRP A 58 9.06 2.51 -2.11
C TRP A 58 10.49 2.71 -2.60
N TRP A 59 11.29 3.41 -1.81
CA TRP A 59 12.75 3.38 -1.90
C TRP A 59 13.39 3.61 -0.53
N ALA A 60 14.71 3.43 -0.44
CA ALA A 60 15.47 3.60 0.79
C ALA A 60 16.56 4.66 0.62
N SER A 61 16.61 5.64 1.53
CA SER A 61 17.66 6.67 1.55
C SER A 61 18.90 6.27 2.35
N ARG A 62 18.79 5.20 3.13
CA ARG A 62 19.89 4.56 3.87
C ARG A 62 19.61 3.07 4.05
N PRO A 63 20.63 2.25 4.40
CA PRO A 63 20.42 0.83 4.65
C PRO A 63 19.32 0.62 5.70
N LEU A 64 18.30 -0.18 5.34
CA LEU A 64 17.19 -0.50 6.22
C LEU A 64 17.55 -1.71 7.07
N GLY A 65 17.53 -1.52 8.39
CA GLY A 65 17.70 -2.60 9.36
C GLY A 65 16.36 -3.14 9.84
N GLY A 66 16.36 -4.41 10.24
CA GLY A 66 15.19 -5.07 10.81
C GLY A 66 14.10 -5.37 9.76
N GLU A 67 12.96 -5.80 10.28
CA GLU A 67 11.80 -6.14 9.45
C GLU A 67 10.96 -4.90 9.18
N VAL A 68 10.74 -4.58 7.90
CA VAL A 68 9.90 -3.46 7.48
C VAL A 68 8.54 -4.02 7.06
N LYS A 69 7.49 -3.69 7.82
CA LYS A 69 6.11 -4.12 7.56
C LYS A 69 5.19 -2.93 7.34
N PRO A 70 5.00 -2.49 6.09
CA PRO A 70 3.92 -1.57 5.76
C PRO A 70 2.56 -2.22 6.04
N PHE A 71 1.62 -1.45 6.54
CA PHE A 71 0.21 -1.84 6.65
C PHE A 71 -0.66 -0.75 6.04
N ALA A 72 -1.85 -1.13 5.61
CA ALA A 72 -2.86 -0.20 5.12
C ALA A 72 -4.23 -0.59 5.67
N HIS A 73 -4.96 0.42 6.15
CA HIS A 73 -6.30 0.28 6.69
C HIS A 73 -7.26 1.20 5.97
N LEU A 74 -8.51 0.76 5.83
CA LEU A 74 -9.61 1.64 5.50
C LEU A 74 -10.28 2.10 6.80
N VAL A 75 -10.29 3.40 7.06
CA VAL A 75 -10.73 4.01 8.32
C VAL A 75 -11.93 4.91 8.08
N GLY A 76 -13.01 4.66 8.82
CA GLY A 76 -14.23 5.48 8.81
C GLY A 76 -14.47 6.13 10.17
N PRO A 77 -15.61 6.85 10.33
CA PRO A 77 -15.95 7.55 11.56
C PRO A 77 -15.98 6.66 12.81
N GLU A 78 -16.34 5.38 12.65
CA GLU A 78 -16.46 4.40 13.74
C GLU A 78 -15.19 3.55 13.96
N GLY A 79 -14.14 3.75 13.16
CA GLY A 79 -12.88 3.02 13.27
C GLY A 79 -12.46 2.30 11.98
N VAL A 80 -11.74 1.19 12.13
CA VAL A 80 -11.18 0.41 11.00
C VAL A 80 -12.23 -0.51 10.40
N TRP A 81 -12.47 -0.38 9.10
CA TRP A 81 -13.44 -1.16 8.31
C TRP A 81 -12.80 -2.09 7.27
N GLY A 82 -11.51 -1.91 7.00
CA GLY A 82 -10.74 -2.80 6.14
C GLY A 82 -9.28 -2.85 6.55
N VAL A 83 -8.66 -4.01 6.34
CA VAL A 83 -7.25 -4.25 6.65
C VAL A 83 -6.56 -4.93 5.48
N ASN A 84 -5.29 -4.59 5.23
CA ASN A 84 -4.51 -5.27 4.21
C ASN A 84 -4.33 -6.76 4.56
N LEU A 85 -4.47 -7.63 3.56
CA LEU A 85 -4.13 -9.03 3.73
C LEU A 85 -2.64 -9.26 3.50
N GLU A 86 -2.00 -9.95 4.43
CA GLU A 86 -0.67 -10.49 4.21
C GLU A 86 -0.75 -11.58 3.14
N ARG A 87 0.16 -11.52 2.16
CA ARG A 87 0.28 -12.52 1.10
C ARG A 87 1.67 -13.12 1.11
N ALA A 88 1.74 -14.45 1.04
CA ALA A 88 3.02 -15.11 0.82
C ALA A 88 3.60 -14.72 -0.55
N GLY A 89 4.89 -14.41 -0.60
CA GLY A 89 5.58 -14.08 -1.84
C GLY A 89 5.28 -12.68 -2.38
N ASP A 90 4.88 -11.74 -1.53
CA ASP A 90 4.84 -10.32 -1.90
C ASP A 90 6.25 -9.78 -2.28
N ALA A 91 6.28 -8.57 -2.84
CA ALA A 91 7.53 -7.95 -3.29
C ALA A 91 8.57 -7.79 -2.16
N LEU A 92 8.13 -7.52 -0.93
CA LEU A 92 9.02 -7.32 0.22
C LEU A 92 9.56 -8.64 0.77
N GLN A 93 8.84 -9.74 0.60
CA GLN A 93 9.34 -11.09 0.91
C GLN A 93 10.33 -11.57 -0.15
N LEU A 94 10.02 -11.34 -1.43
CA LEU A 94 10.87 -11.74 -2.56
C LEU A 94 12.14 -10.89 -2.66
N TYR A 95 12.06 -9.61 -2.30
CA TYR A 95 13.19 -8.69 -2.29
C TYR A 95 13.15 -7.81 -1.03
N PRO A 96 13.69 -8.35 0.09
CA PRO A 96 13.67 -7.69 1.38
C PRO A 96 14.26 -6.28 1.37
N PRO A 97 13.67 -5.31 2.10
CA PRO A 97 14.16 -3.93 2.19
C PRO A 97 15.63 -3.79 2.60
N ALA A 98 16.17 -4.73 3.37
CA ALA A 98 17.59 -4.78 3.72
C ALA A 98 18.54 -4.99 2.52
N GLN A 99 18.01 -5.46 1.38
CA GLN A 99 18.77 -5.70 0.16
C GLN A 99 18.63 -4.58 -0.87
N TRP A 100 17.81 -3.56 -0.59
CA TRP A 100 17.53 -2.50 -1.54
C TRP A 100 18.77 -1.63 -1.78
N PRO A 101 19.00 -1.20 -3.02
CA PRO A 101 20.07 -0.25 -3.28
C PRO A 101 19.72 1.08 -2.62
N VAL A 102 20.75 1.69 -2.04
CA VAL A 102 20.67 2.98 -1.38
C VAL A 102 21.41 3.97 -2.26
N ASP A 103 20.67 4.62 -3.15
CA ASP A 103 21.18 5.72 -3.97
C ASP A 103 20.17 6.86 -3.93
N PRO A 104 20.45 7.94 -3.19
CA PRO A 104 19.53 9.07 -3.10
C PRO A 104 19.52 9.94 -4.37
N THR A 105 20.46 9.74 -5.31
CA THR A 105 20.52 10.49 -6.57
C THR A 105 19.75 9.80 -7.69
N GLU A 106 19.72 8.46 -7.68
CA GLU A 106 18.96 7.63 -8.61
C GLU A 106 18.25 6.49 -7.87
N PRO A 107 17.15 6.79 -7.13
CA PRO A 107 16.50 5.79 -6.31
C PRO A 107 15.85 4.70 -7.16
N ARG A 108 16.16 3.44 -6.85
CA ARG A 108 15.41 2.29 -7.37
C ARG A 108 14.08 2.20 -6.66
N LEU A 109 12.98 2.25 -7.40
CA LEU A 109 11.65 2.12 -6.82
C LEU A 109 11.25 0.65 -6.74
N ILE A 110 10.62 0.28 -5.63
CA ILE A 110 10.10 -1.05 -5.35
C ILE A 110 8.58 -0.98 -5.28
N ARG A 111 7.92 -1.60 -6.25
CA ARG A 111 6.47 -1.76 -6.32
C ARG A 111 6.04 -2.82 -5.30
N HIS A 112 5.08 -2.46 -4.45
CA HIS A 112 4.50 -3.33 -3.45
C HIS A 112 2.96 -3.26 -3.56
N ASP A 113 2.34 -4.34 -4.00
CA ASP A 113 0.89 -4.43 -4.17
C ASP A 113 0.22 -5.01 -2.92
N LEU A 114 -0.82 -4.33 -2.45
CA LEU A 114 -1.62 -4.66 -1.29
C LEU A 114 -3.10 -4.70 -1.66
N ASP A 115 -3.83 -5.64 -1.06
CA ASP A 115 -5.29 -5.69 -1.13
C ASP A 115 -5.86 -5.49 0.27
N ILE A 116 -6.70 -4.47 0.42
CA ILE A 116 -7.41 -4.19 1.67
C ILE A 116 -8.75 -4.93 1.61
N ASN A 117 -8.90 -5.94 2.46
CA ASN A 117 -10.14 -6.69 2.59
C ASN A 117 -11.16 -5.86 3.37
N LEU A 118 -12.33 -5.64 2.79
CA LEU A 118 -13.40 -4.87 3.42
C LEU A 118 -14.30 -5.78 4.27
N ASN A 119 -14.77 -5.25 5.39
CA ASN A 119 -15.88 -5.87 6.10
C ASN A 119 -17.14 -5.78 5.22
N PRO A 120 -17.85 -6.90 4.94
CA PRO A 120 -19.10 -6.88 4.17
C PRO A 120 -20.19 -5.98 4.75
N ALA A 121 -20.12 -5.69 6.05
CA ALA A 121 -21.03 -4.78 6.73
C ALA A 121 -20.61 -3.30 6.64
N THR A 122 -19.56 -2.96 5.91
CA THR A 122 -19.09 -1.57 5.76
C THR A 122 -20.20 -0.70 5.16
N PRO A 123 -20.68 0.33 5.89
CA PRO A 123 -21.69 1.22 5.35
C PRO A 123 -21.21 1.99 4.10
N PRO A 124 -22.12 2.38 3.20
CA PRO A 124 -21.78 3.33 2.15
C PRO A 124 -21.34 4.68 2.74
N GLY A 125 -20.32 5.28 2.16
CA GLY A 125 -19.75 6.53 2.68
C GLY A 125 -18.35 6.80 2.18
N VAL A 126 -17.69 7.83 2.72
CA VAL A 126 -16.31 8.16 2.40
C VAL A 126 -15.41 7.77 3.56
N TYR A 127 -14.34 7.05 3.25
CA TYR A 127 -13.40 6.48 4.20
C TYR A 127 -11.98 6.90 3.85
N ASP A 128 -11.12 7.05 4.86
CA ASP A 128 -9.71 7.34 4.68
C ASP A 128 -8.91 6.05 4.50
N LEU A 129 -8.19 5.93 3.39
CA LEU A 129 -7.15 4.92 3.21
C LEU A 129 -5.89 5.40 3.91
N VAL A 130 -5.59 4.79 5.05
CA VAL A 130 -4.47 5.13 5.93
C VAL A 130 -3.37 4.09 5.80
N MET A 131 -2.13 4.54 5.68
CA MET A 131 -0.95 3.68 5.60
C MET A 131 0.06 4.03 6.69
N GLY A 132 0.72 3.02 7.23
CA GLY A 132 1.83 3.17 8.15
C GLY A 132 2.83 2.03 8.04
N VAL A 133 3.87 2.09 8.89
CA VAL A 133 4.87 1.03 9.03
C VAL A 133 4.86 0.54 10.46
N ALA A 134 4.78 -0.77 10.68
CA ALA A 134 4.75 -1.35 12.01
C ALA A 134 5.99 -0.94 12.82
N GLY A 135 5.78 -0.57 14.08
CA GLY A 135 6.84 -0.06 14.95
C GLY A 135 7.29 1.38 14.67
N GLN A 136 6.62 2.09 13.75
CA GLN A 136 6.75 3.53 13.58
C GLN A 136 5.45 4.20 14.05
N GLU A 137 5.56 5.38 14.68
CA GLU A 137 4.39 6.11 15.21
C GLU A 137 3.58 6.78 14.10
N THR A 138 4.25 7.15 13.00
CA THR A 138 3.63 7.95 11.94
C THR A 138 2.77 7.09 11.02
N GLN A 139 1.55 7.57 10.79
CA GLN A 139 0.63 7.08 9.77
C GLN A 139 0.22 8.25 8.88
N HIS A 140 -0.12 7.93 7.63
CA HIS A 140 -0.50 8.92 6.63
C HIS A 140 -1.79 8.51 5.94
N THR A 141 -2.73 9.43 5.83
CA THR A 141 -3.87 9.28 4.92
C THR A 141 -3.36 9.46 3.50
N LEU A 142 -3.53 8.43 2.66
CA LEU A 142 -3.12 8.46 1.26
C LEU A 142 -4.22 9.05 0.38
N ARG A 143 -5.47 8.60 0.57
CA ARG A 143 -6.61 8.95 -0.28
C ARG A 143 -7.93 8.70 0.46
N GLN A 144 -8.98 9.40 0.04
CA GLN A 144 -10.35 9.05 0.38
C GLN A 144 -10.95 8.07 -0.63
N VAL A 145 -11.62 7.03 -0.11
CA VAL A 145 -12.30 5.99 -0.89
C VAL A 145 -13.80 6.10 -0.64
N GLU A 146 -14.57 6.21 -1.71
CA GLU A 146 -16.04 6.15 -1.66
C GLU A 146 -16.49 4.68 -1.66
N ILE A 147 -17.09 4.22 -0.58
CA ILE A 147 -17.77 2.93 -0.50
C ILE A 147 -19.21 3.12 -0.98
N ARG A 148 -19.59 2.37 -2.01
CA ARG A 148 -20.94 2.39 -2.59
C ARG A 148 -21.75 1.18 -2.13
N SER A 149 -23.07 1.34 -2.15
CA SER A 149 -23.99 0.20 -2.09
C SER A 149 -23.93 -0.58 -3.39
N ASP A 150 -23.92 -1.90 -3.28
CA ASP A 150 -24.29 -2.76 -4.39
C ASP A 150 -25.77 -2.49 -4.71
N ARG A 151 -26.07 -2.16 -5.96
CA ARG A 151 -27.43 -1.95 -6.45
C ARG A 151 -28.00 -3.23 -7.03
#